data_AF-A0AA51ELT7-F1
#
_entry.id   AF-A0AA51ELT7-F1
#
_cell.length_a   1.000
_cell.length_b   1.000
_cell.length_c   1.000
_cell.angle_alpha   90.00
_cell.angle_beta   90.00
_cell.angle_gamma   90.00
#
_symmetry.space_group_name_H-M   'P 1'
#
loop_
_entity.id
_entity.type
_entity.pdbx_description
1 polymer ?
#
loop_
_entity_poly.entity_id
_entity_poly.type
_entity_poly.pdbx_seq_one_letter_code
_entity_poly.pdbx_strand_id
1 'polypeptide(L)'
;NLGNVTLDALRLSIDNLKEKASDLSNNATKLQEANLEGALNLTREAKQRASNAADEAENVQTIIANTDRQIKNTDRLIELQYANFNNTQNENDRKLNELQQQLSTLNSQVPKINEKMCGQESDSCDICGGAGCGKCGGISCDQGAVTKAEQALDFANKTEHRIKEHELSAEYLYRLVSQVKQDTLAVRSR
;
A
#
# COMPACT_ATOMS: atom_id res chain seq x y z
N ASN A 1 17.08 40.56 -116.59
CA ASN A 1 17.74 40.61 -115.27
C ASN A 1 16.82 40.53 -114.05
N LEU A 2 15.48 40.60 -114.16
CA LEU A 2 14.59 40.40 -113.00
C LEU A 2 14.51 38.94 -112.51
N GLY A 3 14.59 37.95 -113.42
CA GLY A 3 14.41 36.53 -113.08
C GLY A 3 15.50 35.93 -112.19
N ASN A 4 16.73 36.47 -112.22
CA ASN A 4 17.85 35.98 -111.40
C ASN A 4 17.72 36.50 -109.94
N VAL A 5 17.33 37.76 -109.77
CA VAL A 5 17.13 38.38 -108.45
C VAL A 5 15.96 37.73 -107.70
N THR A 6 14.88 37.38 -108.42
CA THR A 6 13.73 36.66 -107.81
C THR A 6 14.06 35.22 -107.44
N LEU A 7 14.92 34.54 -108.22
CA LEU A 7 15.34 33.18 -107.93
C LEU A 7 16.28 33.12 -106.73
N ASP A 8 17.20 34.07 -106.61
CA ASP A 8 18.12 34.15 -105.47
C ASP A 8 17.40 34.53 -104.18
N ALA A 9 16.41 35.44 -104.23
CA ALA A 9 15.54 35.73 -103.09
C ALA A 9 14.71 34.51 -102.65
N LEU A 10 14.24 33.71 -103.61
CA LEU A 10 13.52 32.46 -103.33
C LEU A 10 14.44 31.40 -102.70
N ARG A 11 15.68 31.27 -103.19
CA ARG A 11 16.69 30.37 -102.61
C ARG A 11 17.00 30.74 -101.16
N LEU A 12 17.25 32.01 -100.88
CA LEU A 12 17.46 32.49 -99.51
C LEU A 12 16.26 32.20 -98.60
N SER A 13 15.04 32.32 -99.14
CA SER A 13 13.82 32.02 -98.39
C SER A 13 13.66 30.52 -98.12
N ILE A 14 14.04 29.67 -99.08
CA ILE A 14 14.06 28.21 -98.93
C ILE A 14 15.12 27.78 -97.90
N ASP A 15 16.31 28.39 -97.94
CA ASP A 15 17.38 28.09 -97.00
C ASP A 15 17.00 28.49 -95.57
N ASN A 16 16.42 29.67 -95.39
CA ASN A 16 15.89 30.12 -94.09
C ASN A 16 14.74 29.22 -93.59
N LEU A 17 13.85 28.77 -94.48
CA LEU A 17 12.79 27.83 -94.10
C LEU A 17 13.37 26.48 -93.68
N LYS A 18 14.40 25.99 -94.37
CA LYS A 18 15.09 24.75 -94.06
C LYS A 18 15.79 24.82 -92.70
N GLU A 19 16.43 25.94 -92.40
CA GLU A 19 17.05 26.20 -91.10
C GLU A 19 16.00 26.20 -89.98
N LYS A 20 14.91 26.97 -90.14
CA LYS A 20 13.81 27.00 -89.16
C LYS A 20 13.14 25.64 -88.96
N ALA A 21 12.99 24.85 -90.02
CA ALA A 21 12.46 23.50 -89.93
C ALA A 21 13.41 22.57 -89.14
N SER A 22 14.72 22.71 -89.34
CA SER A 22 15.73 21.99 -88.58
C SER A 22 15.71 22.37 -87.09
N ASP A 23 15.62 23.66 -86.78
CA ASP A 23 15.55 24.14 -85.40
C ASP A 23 14.27 23.70 -84.70
N LEU A 24 13.13 23.74 -85.39
CA LEU A 24 11.87 23.25 -84.85
C LEU A 24 11.95 21.74 -84.54
N SER A 25 12.53 20.95 -85.44
CA SER A 25 12.74 19.52 -85.22
C SER A 25 13.63 19.27 -84.00
N ASN A 26 14.74 20.00 -83.87
CA ASN A 26 15.66 19.86 -82.74
C ASN A 26 15.01 20.26 -81.40
N ASN A 27 14.21 21.33 -81.39
CA ASN A 27 13.49 21.78 -80.20
C ASN A 27 12.37 20.81 -79.81
N ALA A 28 11.66 20.23 -80.78
CA ALA A 28 10.64 19.22 -80.54
C ALA A 28 11.25 17.96 -79.91
N THR A 29 12.40 17.49 -80.43
CA THR A 29 13.11 16.33 -79.86
C THR A 29 13.54 16.59 -78.42
N LYS A 30 14.16 17.75 -78.14
CA LYS A 30 14.58 18.11 -76.77
C LYS A 30 13.40 18.20 -75.80
N LEU A 31 12.25 18.72 -76.25
CA LEU A 31 11.06 18.80 -75.42
C LEU A 31 10.47 17.41 -75.12
N GLN A 32 10.50 16.50 -76.09
CA GLN A 32 10.10 15.12 -75.90
C GLN A 32 11.05 14.38 -74.93
N GLU A 33 12.36 14.56 -75.09
CA GLU A 33 13.39 13.98 -74.20
C GLU A 33 13.23 14.48 -72.76
N ALA A 34 13.05 15.78 -72.56
CA ALA A 34 12.84 16.37 -71.23
C ALA A 34 11.56 15.85 -70.55
N ASN A 35 10.49 15.63 -71.31
CA ASN A 35 9.24 15.06 -70.78
C ASN A 35 9.43 13.58 -70.39
N LEU A 36 10.17 12.80 -71.19
CA LEU A 36 10.51 11.42 -70.87
C LEU A 36 11.39 11.31 -69.61
N GLU A 37 12.38 12.20 -69.47
CA GLU A 37 13.25 12.24 -68.29
C GLU A 37 12.48 12.66 -67.03
N GLY A 38 11.62 13.67 -67.13
CA GLY A 38 10.74 14.10 -66.05
C GLY A 38 9.77 12.99 -65.61
N ALA A 39 9.11 12.31 -66.55
CA ALA A 39 8.22 11.18 -66.27
C ALA A 39 8.96 10.00 -65.63
N LEU A 40 10.19 9.71 -66.10
CA LEU A 40 11.03 8.68 -65.50
C LEU A 40 11.43 9.04 -64.06
N ASN A 41 11.77 10.30 -63.79
CA ASN A 41 12.11 10.75 -62.45
C ASN A 41 10.91 10.63 -61.49
N LEU A 42 9.72 11.07 -61.92
CA LEU A 42 8.48 10.92 -61.15
C LEU A 42 8.16 9.44 -60.87
N THR A 43 8.39 8.56 -61.84
CA THR A 43 8.18 7.11 -61.69
C THR A 43 9.16 6.51 -60.67
N ARG A 44 10.43 6.94 -60.70
CA ARG A 44 11.44 6.52 -59.71
C ARG A 44 11.09 6.99 -58.30
N GLU A 45 10.68 8.24 -58.14
CA GLU A 45 10.22 8.79 -56.86
C GLU A 45 8.96 8.09 -56.34
N ALA A 46 8.00 7.80 -57.22
CA ALA A 46 6.81 7.03 -56.87
C ALA A 46 7.17 5.61 -56.41
N LYS A 47 8.09 4.93 -57.12
CA LYS A 47 8.61 3.62 -56.72
C LYS A 47 9.28 3.68 -55.34
N GLN A 48 10.12 4.69 -55.09
CA GLN A 48 10.79 4.82 -53.80
C GLN A 48 9.79 5.05 -52.66
N ARG A 49 8.81 5.94 -52.87
CA ARG A 49 7.74 6.19 -51.88
C ARG A 49 6.91 4.94 -51.61
N ALA A 50 6.57 4.18 -52.66
CA ALA A 50 5.84 2.92 -52.51
C ALA A 50 6.65 1.88 -51.73
N SER A 51 7.96 1.77 -51.97
CA SER A 51 8.84 0.89 -51.21
C SER A 51 8.87 1.26 -49.73
N ASN A 52 9.11 2.53 -49.42
CA ASN A 52 9.17 3.00 -48.03
C ASN A 52 7.84 2.77 -47.30
N ALA A 53 6.71 3.00 -47.98
CA ALA A 53 5.38 2.76 -47.41
C ALA A 53 5.12 1.26 -47.16
N ALA A 54 5.65 0.37 -48.02
CA ALA A 54 5.56 -1.07 -47.82
C ALA A 54 6.38 -1.52 -46.59
N ASP A 55 7.61 -1.02 -46.45
CA ASP A 55 8.48 -1.31 -45.31
C ASP A 55 7.87 -0.81 -44.00
N GLU A 56 7.26 0.40 -44.01
CA GLU A 56 6.56 0.95 -42.86
C GLU A 56 5.33 0.11 -42.50
N ALA A 57 4.55 -0.34 -43.49
CA ALA A 57 3.39 -1.19 -43.26
C ALA A 57 3.78 -2.56 -42.66
N GLU A 58 4.90 -3.15 -43.09
CA GLU A 58 5.42 -4.39 -42.52
C GLU A 58 5.87 -4.21 -41.06
N ASN A 59 6.53 -3.08 -40.76
CA ASN A 59 6.92 -2.75 -39.39
C ASN A 59 5.70 -2.58 -38.48
N VAL A 60 4.67 -1.85 -38.95
CA VAL A 60 3.42 -1.68 -38.20
C VAL A 60 2.73 -3.02 -37.94
N GLN A 61 2.71 -3.94 -38.91
CA GLN A 61 2.16 -5.29 -38.70
C GLN A 61 2.90 -6.05 -37.60
N THR A 62 4.23 -5.92 -37.55
CA THR A 62 5.04 -6.54 -36.49
C THR A 62 4.71 -5.96 -35.12
N ILE A 63 4.55 -4.64 -35.03
CA ILE A 63 4.14 -3.97 -33.78
C ILE A 63 2.76 -4.47 -33.34
N ILE A 64 1.77 -4.50 -34.24
CA ILE A 64 0.42 -4.98 -33.95
C ILE A 64 0.45 -6.42 -33.43
N ALA A 65 1.19 -7.31 -34.10
CA ALA A 65 1.30 -8.71 -33.69
C ALA A 65 1.93 -8.86 -32.29
N ASN A 66 2.94 -8.04 -31.98
CA ASN A 66 3.54 -8.04 -30.65
C ASN A 66 2.59 -7.47 -29.60
N THR A 67 1.87 -6.39 -29.89
CA THR A 67 0.88 -5.80 -28.99
C THR A 67 -0.26 -6.78 -28.70
N ASP A 68 -0.79 -7.48 -29.70
CA ASP A 68 -1.84 -8.49 -29.51
C ASP A 68 -1.38 -9.64 -28.58
N ARG A 69 -0.12 -10.08 -28.73
CA ARG A 69 0.48 -11.06 -27.81
C ARG A 69 0.57 -10.52 -26.38
N GLN A 70 0.99 -9.26 -26.20
CA GLN A 70 1.08 -8.65 -24.87
C GLN A 70 -0.30 -8.51 -24.22
N ILE A 71 -1.31 -8.04 -24.96
CA ILE A 71 -2.69 -7.93 -24.47
C ILE A 71 -3.18 -9.30 -23.98
N LYS A 72 -3.05 -10.35 -24.80
CA LYS A 72 -3.47 -11.71 -24.41
C LYS A 72 -2.76 -12.23 -23.17
N ASN A 73 -1.46 -11.95 -23.03
CA ASN A 73 -0.71 -12.33 -21.85
C ASN A 73 -1.19 -11.58 -20.60
N THR A 74 -1.43 -10.27 -20.73
CA THR A 74 -1.97 -9.43 -19.65
C THR A 74 -3.36 -9.88 -19.24
N ASP A 75 -4.26 -10.14 -20.19
CA ASP A 75 -5.62 -10.63 -19.91
C ASP A 75 -5.59 -11.95 -19.14
N ARG A 76 -4.75 -12.90 -19.56
CA ARG A 76 -4.56 -14.16 -18.84
C ARG A 76 -4.06 -13.95 -17.41
N LEU A 77 -3.12 -13.03 -17.21
CA LEU A 77 -2.63 -12.71 -15.86
C LEU A 77 -3.73 -12.10 -14.99
N ILE A 78 -4.56 -11.22 -15.56
CA ILE A 78 -5.70 -10.63 -14.88
C ILE A 78 -6.70 -11.72 -14.49
N GLU A 79 -7.06 -12.63 -15.40
CA GLU A 79 -8.00 -13.72 -15.13
C GLU A 79 -7.50 -14.66 -14.02
N LEU A 80 -6.22 -15.05 -14.07
CA LEU A 80 -5.60 -15.88 -13.04
C LEU A 80 -5.59 -15.20 -11.67
N GLN A 81 -5.36 -13.88 -11.65
CA GLN A 81 -5.27 -13.13 -10.41
C GLN A 81 -6.64 -12.71 -9.86
N TYR A 82 -7.66 -12.59 -10.71
CA TYR A 82 -8.98 -12.09 -10.31
C TYR A 82 -9.64 -12.95 -9.22
N ALA A 83 -9.61 -14.28 -9.41
CA ALA A 83 -10.14 -15.21 -8.41
C ALA A 83 -9.35 -15.13 -7.08
N ASN A 84 -8.01 -15.06 -7.16
CA ASN A 84 -7.14 -14.94 -5.98
C ASN A 84 -7.37 -13.63 -5.22
N PHE A 85 -7.54 -12.53 -5.95
CA PHE A 85 -7.83 -11.23 -5.39
C PHE A 85 -9.16 -11.24 -4.65
N ASN A 86 -10.23 -11.73 -5.28
CA ASN A 86 -11.55 -11.80 -4.66
C ASN A 86 -11.54 -12.70 -3.41
N ASN A 87 -10.89 -13.87 -3.48
CA ASN A 87 -10.75 -14.77 -2.34
C ASN A 87 -9.97 -14.11 -1.19
N THR A 88 -8.88 -13.43 -1.50
CA THR A 88 -8.05 -12.74 -0.49
C THR A 88 -8.81 -11.57 0.13
N GLN A 89 -9.56 -10.82 -0.67
CA GLN A 89 -10.41 -9.72 -0.18
C GLN A 89 -11.48 -10.25 0.78
N ASN A 90 -12.20 -11.31 0.39
CA ASN A 90 -13.24 -11.92 1.24
C ASN A 90 -12.65 -12.49 2.53
N GLU A 91 -11.48 -13.14 2.47
CA GLU A 91 -10.80 -13.65 3.67
C GLU A 91 -10.32 -12.51 4.59
N ASN A 92 -9.86 -11.40 4.03
CA ASN A 92 -9.48 -10.22 4.81
C ASN A 92 -10.70 -9.61 5.49
N ASP A 93 -11.81 -9.44 4.77
CA ASP A 93 -13.05 -8.90 5.33
C ASP A 93 -13.61 -9.80 6.45
N ARG A 94 -13.53 -11.13 6.27
CA ARG A 94 -13.88 -12.10 7.32
C ARG A 94 -13.01 -11.94 8.56
N LYS A 95 -11.69 -11.88 8.40
CA LYS A 95 -10.75 -11.70 9.52
C LYS A 95 -10.95 -10.37 10.23
N LEU A 96 -11.22 -9.29 9.50
CA LEU A 96 -11.52 -7.98 10.08
C LEU A 96 -12.79 -8.04 10.93
N ASN A 97 -13.85 -8.68 10.43
CA ASN A 97 -15.08 -8.88 11.19
C ASN A 97 -14.85 -9.72 12.47
N GLU A 98 -14.07 -10.80 12.38
CA GLU A 98 -13.71 -11.63 13.53
C GLU A 98 -12.94 -10.81 14.58
N LEU A 99 -11.95 -10.02 14.17
CA LEU A 99 -11.19 -9.14 15.06
C LEU A 99 -12.07 -8.06 15.69
N GLN A 100 -13.00 -7.48 14.92
CA GLN A 100 -13.95 -6.49 15.43
C GLN A 100 -14.86 -7.09 16.51
N GLN A 101 -15.34 -8.32 16.29
CA GLN A 101 -16.17 -9.04 17.25
C GLN A 101 -15.39 -9.40 18.53
N GLN A 102 -14.14 -9.85 18.38
CA GLN A 102 -13.26 -10.12 19.53
C GLN A 102 -12.99 -8.84 20.33
N LEU A 103 -12.70 -7.74 19.66
CA LEU A 103 -12.48 -6.44 20.31
C LEU A 103 -13.73 -5.94 21.02
N SER A 104 -14.90 -6.04 20.38
CA SER A 104 -16.18 -5.68 21.00
C SER A 104 -16.46 -6.53 22.24
N THR A 105 -16.21 -7.83 22.15
CA THR A 105 -16.34 -8.76 23.28
C THR A 105 -15.41 -8.36 24.41
N LEU A 106 -14.13 -8.11 24.12
CA LEU A 106 -13.15 -7.70 25.12
C LEU A 106 -13.55 -6.38 25.80
N ASN A 107 -13.91 -5.36 25.01
CA ASN A 107 -14.35 -4.07 25.53
C ASN A 107 -15.60 -4.20 26.41
N SER A 108 -16.51 -5.13 26.11
CA SER A 108 -17.68 -5.40 26.96
C SER A 108 -17.36 -6.15 28.26
N GLN A 109 -16.21 -6.84 28.32
CA GLN A 109 -15.79 -7.63 29.47
C GLN A 109 -14.88 -6.84 30.42
N VAL A 110 -14.08 -5.89 29.90
CA VAL A 110 -13.16 -5.08 30.71
C VAL A 110 -13.85 -4.39 31.89
N PRO A 111 -15.00 -3.69 31.72
CA PRO A 111 -15.70 -3.08 32.84
C PRO A 111 -16.10 -4.08 33.92
N LYS A 112 -16.58 -5.26 33.52
CA LYS A 112 -16.98 -6.33 34.45
C LYS A 112 -15.78 -6.90 35.22
N ILE A 113 -14.62 -6.95 34.58
CA ILE A 113 -13.38 -7.35 35.24
C ILE A 113 -12.95 -6.24 36.22
N ASN A 114 -13.02 -4.98 35.82
CA ASN A 114 -12.73 -3.83 36.69
C ASN A 114 -13.68 -3.81 37.91
N GLU A 115 -14.95 -4.17 37.75
CA GLU A 115 -15.89 -4.30 38.86
C GLU A 115 -15.41 -5.33 39.89
N LYS A 116 -15.09 -6.54 39.42
CA LYS A 116 -14.68 -7.64 40.30
C LYS A 116 -13.32 -7.40 40.95
N MET A 117 -12.38 -6.83 40.21
CA MET A 117 -11.00 -6.65 40.67
C MET A 117 -10.84 -5.36 41.46
N CYS A 118 -11.32 -4.25 40.91
CA CYS A 118 -11.11 -2.90 41.42
C CYS A 118 -12.31 -2.35 42.17
N GLY A 119 -13.51 -2.92 42.04
CA GLY A 119 -14.69 -2.58 42.85
C GLY A 119 -15.74 -1.70 42.17
N GLN A 120 -15.54 -1.31 40.91
CA GLN A 120 -16.50 -0.53 40.13
C GLN A 120 -16.51 -0.95 38.66
N GLU A 121 -17.70 -1.11 38.08
CA GLU A 121 -17.87 -1.38 36.65
C GLU A 121 -17.61 -0.08 35.86
N SER A 122 -16.43 0.03 35.27
CA SER A 122 -16.04 1.21 34.48
C SER A 122 -15.04 0.83 33.38
N ASP A 123 -15.13 1.49 32.24
CA ASP A 123 -14.14 1.46 31.15
C ASP A 123 -13.14 2.62 31.24
N SER A 124 -13.33 3.56 32.18
CA SER A 124 -12.46 4.70 32.43
C SER A 124 -11.64 4.57 33.70
N CYS A 125 -10.62 5.42 33.83
CA CYS A 125 -9.77 5.49 35.01
C CYS A 125 -10.40 6.29 36.14
N ASP A 126 -11.46 5.73 36.71
CA ASP A 126 -12.26 6.36 37.77
C ASP A 126 -11.56 6.33 39.14
N ILE A 127 -12.31 6.60 40.20
CA ILE A 127 -11.83 6.59 41.59
C ILE A 127 -11.14 5.26 41.91
N CYS A 128 -11.80 4.15 41.56
CA CYS A 128 -11.31 2.78 41.74
C CYS A 128 -10.27 2.33 40.72
N GLY A 129 -10.01 3.11 39.66
CA GLY A 129 -9.10 2.73 38.60
C GLY A 129 -9.59 1.58 37.74
N GLY A 130 -8.66 0.78 37.21
CA GLY A 130 -8.96 -0.29 36.25
C GLY A 130 -7.76 -0.71 35.42
N ALA A 131 -7.98 -1.65 34.51
CA ALA A 131 -6.96 -2.10 33.56
C ALA A 131 -6.37 -0.91 32.77
N GLY A 132 -5.04 -0.74 32.83
CA GLY A 132 -4.34 0.35 32.13
C GLY A 132 -4.26 1.68 32.89
N CYS A 133 -4.90 1.81 34.06
CA CYS A 133 -4.97 3.07 34.79
C CYS A 133 -3.83 3.28 35.82
N GLY A 134 -2.97 2.29 36.01
CA GLY A 134 -1.86 2.34 36.99
C GLY A 134 -2.30 2.27 38.46
N LYS A 135 -3.60 2.23 38.74
CA LYS A 135 -4.21 2.01 40.06
C LYS A 135 -5.45 1.11 39.92
N CYS A 136 -5.74 0.33 40.95
CA CYS A 136 -6.92 -0.52 41.04
C CYS A 136 -7.30 -0.68 42.51
N GLY A 137 -8.56 -0.40 42.86
CA GLY A 137 -9.05 -0.40 44.23
C GLY A 137 -8.86 0.94 44.96
N GLY A 138 -9.13 0.92 46.26
CA GLY A 138 -9.03 2.05 47.18
C GLY A 138 -10.09 1.97 48.27
N ILE A 139 -10.03 2.88 49.25
CA ILE A 139 -10.96 2.88 50.40
C ILE A 139 -12.43 2.91 49.97
N SER A 140 -12.75 3.61 48.88
CA SER A 140 -14.10 3.72 48.32
C SER A 140 -14.53 2.53 47.45
N CYS A 141 -13.69 1.49 47.35
CA CYS A 141 -13.82 0.41 46.37
C CYS A 141 -13.78 -0.96 47.08
N ASP A 142 -14.45 -1.03 48.22
CA ASP A 142 -14.48 -2.16 49.14
C ASP A 142 -14.98 -3.47 48.52
N GLN A 143 -15.77 -3.41 47.45
CA GLN A 143 -16.24 -4.60 46.74
C GLN A 143 -15.16 -5.27 45.89
N GLY A 144 -14.11 -4.53 45.51
CA GLY A 144 -13.02 -5.00 44.67
C GLY A 144 -12.13 -6.03 45.37
N ALA A 145 -11.73 -7.07 44.63
CA ALA A 145 -10.83 -8.10 45.12
C ALA A 145 -9.48 -7.53 45.63
N VAL A 146 -8.94 -6.51 44.96
CA VAL A 146 -7.67 -5.88 45.36
C VAL A 146 -7.80 -5.24 46.74
N THR A 147 -8.81 -4.40 46.95
CA THR A 147 -9.03 -3.73 48.24
C THR A 147 -9.34 -4.72 49.35
N LYS A 148 -10.13 -5.77 49.08
CA LYS A 148 -10.37 -6.84 50.06
C LYS A 148 -9.08 -7.55 50.47
N ALA A 149 -8.20 -7.84 49.51
CA ALA A 149 -6.91 -8.47 49.79
C ALA A 149 -5.99 -7.56 50.61
N GLU A 150 -5.91 -6.26 50.27
CA GLU A 150 -5.14 -5.27 51.02
C GLU A 150 -5.65 -5.11 52.46
N GLN A 151 -6.97 -5.02 52.64
CA GLN A 151 -7.59 -4.94 53.97
C GLN A 151 -7.34 -6.21 54.79
N ALA A 152 -7.45 -7.38 54.18
CA ALA A 152 -7.17 -8.65 54.86
C ALA A 152 -5.70 -8.74 55.30
N LEU A 153 -4.77 -8.29 54.45
CA LEU A 153 -3.34 -8.25 54.77
C LEU A 153 -3.04 -7.26 55.91
N ASP A 154 -3.59 -6.05 55.85
CA ASP A 154 -3.45 -5.05 56.92
C ASP A 154 -4.02 -5.56 58.24
N PHE A 155 -5.20 -6.20 58.20
CA PHE A 155 -5.81 -6.81 59.37
C PHE A 155 -4.96 -7.94 59.95
N ALA A 156 -4.40 -8.81 59.10
CA ALA A 156 -3.51 -9.89 59.53
C ALA A 156 -2.25 -9.34 60.20
N ASN A 157 -1.59 -8.34 59.60
CA ASN A 157 -0.39 -7.71 60.16
C ASN A 157 -0.67 -7.02 61.50
N LYS A 158 -1.78 -6.29 61.61
CA LYS A 158 -2.20 -5.66 62.88
C LYS A 158 -2.50 -6.71 63.95
N THR A 159 -3.12 -7.82 63.56
CA THR A 159 -3.44 -8.91 64.47
C THR A 159 -2.18 -9.62 64.94
N GLU A 160 -1.24 -9.91 64.05
CA GLU A 160 0.08 -10.46 64.39
C GLU A 160 0.81 -9.57 65.39
N HIS A 161 0.83 -8.26 65.14
CA HIS A 161 1.49 -7.33 66.04
C HIS A 161 0.87 -7.31 67.44
N ARG A 162 -0.48 -7.31 67.52
CA ARG A 162 -1.21 -7.36 68.79
C ARG A 162 -1.02 -8.68 69.53
N ILE A 163 -0.99 -9.80 68.82
CA ILE A 163 -0.72 -11.12 69.41
C ILE A 163 0.65 -11.10 70.09
N LYS A 164 1.68 -10.60 69.39
CA LYS A 164 3.04 -10.51 69.92
C LYS A 164 3.14 -9.62 71.17
N GLU A 165 2.44 -8.49 71.20
CA GLU A 165 2.38 -7.63 72.40
C GLU A 165 1.72 -8.33 73.59
N HIS A 166 0.61 -9.04 73.35
CA HIS A 166 -0.08 -9.81 74.38
C HIS A 166 0.74 -11.00 74.87
N GLU A 167 1.46 -11.68 73.98
CA GLU A 167 2.37 -12.79 74.32
C GLU A 167 3.49 -12.31 75.26
N LEU A 168 4.19 -11.22 74.91
CA LEU A 168 5.23 -10.61 75.77
C LEU A 168 4.68 -10.20 77.14
N SER A 169 3.47 -9.62 77.17
CA SER A 169 2.82 -9.22 78.41
C SER A 169 2.45 -10.44 79.28
N ALA A 170 1.96 -11.52 78.66
CA ALA A 170 1.63 -12.76 79.34
C ALA A 170 2.88 -13.45 79.90
N GLU A 171 3.98 -13.51 79.14
CA GLU A 171 5.26 -14.04 79.62
C GLU A 171 5.80 -13.26 80.83
N TYR A 172 5.72 -11.92 80.77
CA TYR A 172 6.12 -11.08 81.89
C TYR A 172 5.30 -11.36 83.16
N LEU A 173 3.97 -11.44 83.04
CA LEU A 173 3.08 -11.78 84.15
C LEU A 173 3.34 -13.19 84.69
N TYR A 174 3.55 -14.17 83.80
CA TYR A 174 3.88 -15.54 84.19
C TYR A 174 5.18 -15.60 84.99
N ARG A 175 6.21 -14.84 84.59
CA ARG A 175 7.47 -14.74 85.33
C ARG A 175 7.27 -14.14 86.73
N LEU A 176 6.47 -13.07 86.85
CA LEU A 176 6.14 -12.46 88.13
C LEU A 176 5.42 -13.45 89.07
N VAL A 177 4.39 -14.14 88.58
CA VAL A 177 3.63 -15.13 89.36
C VAL A 177 4.52 -16.29 89.78
N SER A 178 5.39 -16.77 88.88
CA SER A 178 6.34 -17.85 89.16
C SER A 178 7.35 -17.45 90.24
N GLN A 179 7.85 -16.21 90.20
CA GLN A 179 8.74 -15.68 91.23
C GLN A 179 8.03 -15.60 92.59
N VAL A 180 6.84 -14.98 92.64
CA VAL A 180 6.04 -14.88 93.88
C VAL A 180 5.76 -16.27 94.47
N LYS A 181 5.45 -17.25 93.62
CA LYS A 181 5.26 -18.64 94.06
C LYS A 181 6.52 -19.22 94.69
N GLN A 182 7.68 -19.06 94.07
CA GLN A 182 8.96 -19.54 94.60
C GLN A 182 9.30 -18.85 95.93
N ASP A 183 9.15 -17.53 96.01
CA ASP A 183 9.40 -16.75 97.22
C ASP A 183 8.48 -17.22 98.36
N THR A 184 7.20 -17.47 98.07
CA THR A 184 6.23 -17.98 99.05
C THR A 184 6.61 -19.38 99.56
N LEU A 185 7.06 -20.27 98.67
CA LEU A 185 7.54 -21.60 99.05
C LEU A 185 8.80 -21.53 99.92
N ALA A 186 9.74 -20.63 99.59
CA ALA A 186 10.96 -20.42 100.36
C ALA A 186 10.66 -19.91 101.78
N VAL A 187 9.72 -18.96 101.92
CA VAL A 187 9.26 -18.47 103.22
C VAL A 187 8.60 -19.59 104.05
N ARG A 188 7.80 -20.46 103.42
CA ARG A 188 7.14 -21.58 104.09
C ARG A 188 8.10 -22.69 104.55
N SER A 189 9.28 -22.78 103.94
CA SER A 189 10.31 -23.79 104.26
C SER A 189 11.31 -23.35 105.34
N ARG A 190 11.19 -22.12 105.85
CA ARG A 190 11.89 -21.62 107.04
C ARG A 190 11.00 -21.71 108.26
#